data_AF-A0A1C6TPW0-F1
#
_entry.id   AF-A0A1C6TPW0-F1
#
_cell.length_a   1.000
_cell.length_b   1.000
_cell.length_c   1.000
_cell.angle_alpha   90.00
_cell.angle_beta   90.00
_cell.angle_gamma   90.00
#
_symmetry.space_group_name_H-M   'P 1'
#
loop_
_entity.id
_entity.type
_entity.pdbx_description
1 polymer ?
#
loop_
_entity_poly.entity_id
_entity_poly.type
_entity_poly.pdbx_seq_one_letter_code
_entity_poly.pdbx_strand_id
1 'polypeptide(L)'
;MFPLPAGAKRAAPGWPRQITTDPADVAGWPDGVNIGVACRASNVVGLDLDRKDDVDGVDTLRALCAAARWPWPDTLTVATAHDGLHPYFRAPTGVVVPSSIGRWPGIDVRAPGHRLGGYLVGPGSVVDGRPYTISRDLPIAPLPHWLAARLTGSHHITAVVTP
;
A
#
# COMPACT_ATOMS: atom_id res chain seq x y z
N MET A 1 9.66 -1.58 -9.69
CA MET A 1 8.57 -0.67 -10.16
C MET A 1 8.14 -1.07 -11.56
N PHE A 2 7.00 -0.59 -12.06
CA PHE A 2 6.52 -0.83 -13.43
C PHE A 2 5.65 0.36 -13.88
N PRO A 3 5.47 0.60 -15.19
CA PRO A 3 4.66 1.72 -15.66
C PRO A 3 3.17 1.40 -15.52
N LEU A 4 2.41 2.41 -15.07
CA LEU A 4 0.96 2.46 -15.11
C LEU A 4 0.54 3.43 -16.22
N PRO A 5 -0.62 3.22 -16.88
CA PRO A 5 -1.12 4.19 -17.84
C PRO A 5 -1.25 5.58 -17.22
N ALA A 6 -0.98 6.62 -18.00
CA ALA A 6 -1.08 8.01 -17.55
C ALA A 6 -2.48 8.31 -16.97
N GLY A 7 -2.53 8.97 -15.82
CA GLY A 7 -3.78 9.27 -15.12
C GLY A 7 -4.48 8.07 -14.46
N ALA A 8 -4.00 6.83 -14.69
CA ALA A 8 -4.65 5.63 -14.17
C ALA A 8 -4.03 5.13 -12.86
N LYS A 9 -4.87 4.51 -12.02
CA LYS A 9 -4.44 3.73 -10.84
C LYS A 9 -4.29 2.24 -11.13
N ARG A 10 -4.83 1.76 -12.26
CA ARG A 10 -4.90 0.32 -12.59
C ARG A 10 -3.81 -0.08 -13.57
N ALA A 11 -3.11 -1.15 -13.23
CA ALA A 11 -2.12 -1.77 -14.09
C ALA A 11 -2.74 -2.41 -15.33
N ALA A 12 -2.02 -2.32 -16.46
CA ALA A 12 -2.38 -3.03 -17.68
C ALA A 12 -2.26 -4.56 -17.48
N PRO A 13 -3.01 -5.38 -18.25
CA PRO A 13 -2.82 -6.84 -18.24
C PRO A 13 -1.36 -7.22 -18.47
N GLY A 14 -0.83 -8.15 -17.66
CA GLY A 14 0.55 -8.60 -17.79
C GLY A 14 1.62 -7.66 -17.20
N TRP A 15 1.23 -6.64 -16.43
CA TRP A 15 2.15 -5.75 -15.71
C TRP A 15 3.29 -6.45 -14.92
N PRO A 16 3.16 -7.69 -14.38
CA PRO A 16 4.27 -8.30 -13.66
C PRO A 16 5.51 -8.52 -14.53
N ARG A 17 5.35 -8.61 -15.85
CA ARG A 17 6.46 -8.74 -16.81
C ARG A 17 7.18 -7.41 -17.08
N GLN A 18 6.61 -6.30 -16.62
CA GLN A 18 7.16 -4.95 -16.78
C GLN A 18 7.84 -4.46 -15.50
N ILE A 19 7.98 -5.34 -14.50
CA ILE A 19 8.65 -4.97 -13.24
C ILE A 19 10.15 -4.86 -13.51
N THR A 20 10.69 -3.71 -13.15
CA THR A 20 12.11 -3.38 -13.28
C THR A 20 12.66 -2.70 -12.03
N THR A 21 13.96 -2.78 -11.85
CA THR A 21 14.76 -1.97 -10.92
C THR A 21 15.87 -1.21 -11.66
N ASP A 22 15.94 -1.35 -12.99
CA ASP A 22 16.96 -0.70 -13.82
C ASP A 22 16.60 0.78 -14.02
N PRO A 23 17.44 1.73 -13.55
CA PRO A 23 17.19 3.14 -13.76
C PRO A 23 17.13 3.54 -15.23
N ALA A 24 17.83 2.83 -16.13
CA ALA A 24 17.82 3.12 -17.56
C ALA A 24 16.46 2.77 -18.21
N ASP A 25 15.86 1.64 -17.80
CA ASP A 25 14.52 1.26 -18.21
C ASP A 25 13.49 2.29 -17.74
N VAL A 26 13.57 2.69 -16.46
CA VAL A 26 12.70 3.72 -15.88
C VAL A 26 12.84 5.07 -16.58
N ALA A 27 14.07 5.49 -16.90
CA ALA A 27 14.32 6.73 -17.63
C ALA A 27 13.81 6.70 -19.08
N GLY A 28 13.59 5.51 -19.65
CA GLY A 28 13.01 5.33 -20.98
C GLY A 28 11.49 5.32 -21.03
N TRP A 29 10.81 5.44 -19.88
CA TRP A 29 9.35 5.45 -19.84
C TRP A 29 8.77 6.73 -20.47
N PRO A 30 7.61 6.65 -21.17
CA PRO A 30 6.98 7.83 -21.73
C PRO A 30 6.61 8.86 -20.66
N ASP A 31 6.68 10.15 -21.00
CA ASP A 31 6.28 11.22 -20.10
C ASP A 31 4.84 11.05 -19.60
N GLY A 32 4.64 11.31 -18.31
CA GLY A 32 3.32 11.29 -17.68
C GLY A 32 2.76 9.90 -17.37
N VAL A 33 3.48 8.80 -17.64
CA VAL A 33 3.09 7.50 -17.11
C VAL A 33 3.13 7.51 -15.58
N ASN A 34 2.18 6.79 -14.97
CA ASN A 34 2.17 6.63 -13.53
C ASN A 34 3.12 5.49 -13.12
N ILE A 35 3.47 5.44 -11.84
CA ILE A 35 4.43 4.48 -11.30
C ILE A 35 3.70 3.44 -10.47
N GLY A 36 3.87 2.17 -10.79
CA GLY A 36 3.44 1.04 -9.98
C GLY A 36 4.58 0.52 -9.10
N VAL A 37 4.34 0.45 -7.78
CA VAL A 37 5.26 -0.17 -6.81
C VAL A 37 4.80 -1.60 -6.53
N ALA A 38 5.44 -2.57 -7.19
CA ALA A 38 5.16 -3.99 -7.04
C ALA A 38 5.58 -4.49 -5.64
N CYS A 39 4.62 -4.72 -4.75
CA CYS A 39 4.89 -4.98 -3.34
C CYS A 39 5.75 -6.24 -3.11
N ARG A 40 5.54 -7.29 -3.92
CA ARG A 40 6.34 -8.52 -3.85
C ARG A 40 7.79 -8.29 -4.27
N ALA A 41 8.01 -7.70 -5.44
CA ALA A 41 9.36 -7.47 -5.96
C ALA A 41 10.15 -6.47 -5.08
N SER A 42 9.45 -5.50 -4.48
CA SER A 42 10.05 -4.52 -3.57
C SER A 42 10.18 -4.99 -2.11
N ASN A 43 9.65 -6.17 -1.77
CA ASN A 43 9.55 -6.69 -0.40
C ASN A 43 8.93 -5.68 0.59
N VAL A 44 7.81 -5.07 0.21
CA VAL A 44 7.11 -4.06 1.01
C VAL A 44 5.66 -4.44 1.27
N VAL A 45 5.14 -3.99 2.41
CA VAL A 45 3.72 -3.92 2.75
C VAL A 45 3.34 -2.46 2.80
N GLY A 46 2.36 -2.06 2.02
CA GLY A 46 1.77 -0.73 2.07
C GLY A 46 0.34 -0.79 2.58
N LEU A 47 -0.03 0.21 3.38
CA LEU A 47 -1.44 0.46 3.69
C LEU A 47 -1.93 1.54 2.73
N ASP A 48 -3.04 1.32 2.07
CA ASP A 48 -3.70 2.31 1.22
C ASP A 48 -4.79 2.96 2.07
N LEU A 49 -4.49 4.12 2.66
CA LEU A 49 -5.39 4.83 3.57
C LEU A 49 -6.22 5.81 2.74
N ASP A 50 -7.35 5.32 2.24
CA ASP A 50 -8.27 6.09 1.41
C ASP A 50 -9.15 7.01 2.26
N ARG A 51 -9.47 8.18 1.69
CA ARG A 51 -10.52 9.07 2.19
C ARG A 51 -11.60 9.18 1.14
N LYS A 52 -12.81 8.75 1.50
CA LYS A 52 -13.95 8.79 0.60
C LYS A 52 -15.24 8.86 1.41
N ASP A 53 -16.11 9.78 1.01
CA ASP A 53 -17.40 10.02 1.67
C ASP A 53 -17.18 10.21 3.19
N ASP A 54 -17.89 9.46 4.04
CA ASP A 54 -17.77 9.51 5.49
C ASP A 54 -16.70 8.57 6.07
N VAL A 55 -15.81 8.01 5.24
CA VAL A 55 -14.76 7.05 5.65
C VAL A 55 -13.38 7.68 5.51
N ASP A 56 -12.65 7.77 6.62
CA ASP A 56 -11.25 8.22 6.68
C ASP A 56 -10.31 7.09 7.15
N GLY A 57 -9.57 6.49 6.21
CA GLY A 57 -8.58 5.45 6.49
C GLY A 57 -7.42 5.90 7.37
N VAL A 58 -7.08 7.19 7.37
CA VAL A 58 -6.05 7.76 8.25
C VAL A 58 -6.53 7.73 9.70
N ASP A 59 -7.77 8.14 9.94
CA ASP A 59 -8.37 8.08 11.27
C ASP A 59 -8.62 6.64 11.73
N THR A 60 -9.02 5.76 10.82
CA THR A 60 -9.07 4.32 11.11
C THR A 60 -7.70 3.80 11.57
N LEU A 61 -6.60 4.13 10.87
CA LEU A 61 -5.28 3.69 11.29
C LEU A 61 -4.85 4.32 12.63
N ARG A 62 -5.16 5.60 12.87
CA ARG A 62 -4.92 6.25 14.17
C ARG A 62 -5.61 5.52 15.32
N ALA A 63 -6.87 5.14 15.13
CA ALA A 63 -7.62 4.37 16.12
C ALA A 63 -7.01 2.98 16.36
N LEU A 64 -6.57 2.28 15.30
CA LEU A 64 -5.90 0.99 15.41
C LEU A 64 -4.56 1.10 16.17
N CYS A 65 -3.77 2.13 15.89
CA CYS A 65 -2.54 2.46 16.61
C CYS A 65 -2.83 2.70 18.10
N ALA A 66 -3.80 3.55 18.42
CA ALA A 66 -4.20 3.84 19.80
C ALA A 66 -4.65 2.58 20.55
N ALA A 67 -5.48 1.74 19.92
CA ALA A 67 -5.93 0.47 20.50
C ALA A 67 -4.79 -0.52 20.74
N ALA A 68 -3.75 -0.48 19.90
CA ALA A 68 -2.52 -1.27 20.07
C ALA A 68 -1.49 -0.62 21.01
N ARG A 69 -1.79 0.57 21.58
CA ARG A 69 -0.83 1.41 22.33
C ARG A 69 0.46 1.64 21.55
N TRP A 70 0.34 1.82 20.24
CA TRP A 70 1.45 2.04 19.33
C TRP A 70 1.37 3.46 18.76
N PRO A 71 2.49 4.20 18.63
CA PRO A 71 2.47 5.53 18.02
C PRO A 71 2.09 5.45 16.52
N TRP A 72 1.77 6.60 15.93
CA TRP A 72 1.70 6.68 14.47
C TRP A 72 3.07 6.26 13.88
N PRO A 73 3.11 5.39 12.85
CA PRO A 73 4.38 4.86 12.37
C PRO A 73 5.27 5.92 11.69
N ASP A 74 6.53 5.99 12.09
CA ASP A 74 7.55 6.77 11.41
C ASP A 74 8.18 5.95 10.29
N THR A 75 7.64 6.09 9.09
CA THR A 75 8.09 5.37 7.89
C THR A 75 7.85 6.20 6.63
N LEU A 76 8.46 5.80 5.51
CA LEU A 76 8.19 6.37 4.19
C LEU A 76 6.68 6.47 3.97
N THR A 77 6.19 7.69 3.74
CA THR A 77 4.77 7.93 3.52
C THR A 77 4.57 8.75 2.25
N VAL A 78 3.67 8.29 1.39
CA VAL A 78 3.26 8.99 0.17
C VAL A 78 1.85 9.54 0.36
N ALA A 79 1.64 10.83 0.17
CA ALA A 79 0.31 11.42 0.05
C ALA A 79 -0.33 11.03 -1.29
N THR A 80 -1.60 10.67 -1.27
CA THR A 80 -2.34 10.21 -2.45
C THR A 80 -3.12 11.36 -3.10
N ALA A 81 -3.61 11.13 -4.32
CA ALA A 81 -4.40 12.13 -5.06
C ALA A 81 -5.68 12.59 -4.33
N HIS A 82 -6.22 11.79 -3.41
CA HIS A 82 -7.50 12.04 -2.74
C HIS A 82 -7.32 12.25 -1.24
N ASP A 83 -6.26 12.97 -0.85
CA ASP A 83 -5.94 13.38 0.53
C ASP A 83 -5.71 12.21 1.52
N GLY A 84 -5.55 11.00 0.99
CA GLY A 84 -5.16 9.79 1.71
C GLY A 84 -3.65 9.62 1.83
N LEU A 85 -3.21 8.47 2.38
CA LEU A 85 -1.79 8.18 2.61
C LEU A 85 -1.43 6.73 2.26
N HIS A 86 -0.22 6.52 1.75
CA HIS A 86 0.44 5.23 1.66
C HIS A 86 1.67 5.18 2.58
N PRO A 87 1.55 4.73 3.85
CA PRO A 87 2.72 4.32 4.63
C PRO A 87 3.25 2.98 4.13
N TYR A 88 4.55 2.93 3.85
CA TYR A 88 5.27 1.74 3.38
C TYR A 88 6.02 1.08 4.53
N PHE A 89 6.04 -0.24 4.57
CA PHE A 89 6.78 -1.05 5.56
C PHE A 89 7.56 -2.14 4.86
N ARG A 90 8.67 -2.59 5.47
CA ARG A 90 9.36 -3.82 5.05
C ARG A 90 8.54 -5.02 5.46
N ALA A 91 8.30 -5.92 4.51
CA ALA A 91 7.62 -7.17 4.80
C ALA A 91 8.49 -8.04 5.73
N PRO A 92 7.90 -8.68 6.75
CA PRO A 92 8.64 -9.55 7.67
C PRO A 92 9.20 -10.78 6.94
N THR A 93 10.44 -11.17 7.25
CA THR A 93 11.06 -12.39 6.71
C THR A 93 10.31 -13.63 7.21
N GLY A 94 10.09 -14.60 6.33
CA GLY A 94 9.49 -15.89 6.68
C GLY A 94 7.97 -15.86 6.90
N VAL A 95 7.32 -14.69 6.74
CA VAL A 95 5.89 -14.53 6.94
C VAL A 95 5.26 -13.93 5.69
N VAL A 96 4.23 -14.60 5.16
CA VAL A 96 3.48 -14.09 4.00
C VAL A 96 2.39 -13.15 4.49
N VAL A 97 2.50 -11.87 4.14
CA VAL A 97 1.43 -10.89 4.38
C VAL A 97 0.50 -10.85 3.15
N PRO A 98 -0.78 -11.21 3.29
CA PRO A 98 -1.73 -11.17 2.18
C PRO A 98 -2.07 -9.73 1.79
N SER A 99 -2.24 -9.49 0.48
CA SER A 99 -2.91 -8.28 0.03
C SER A 99 -4.41 -8.46 0.22
N SER A 100 -5.10 -7.43 0.71
CA SER A 100 -6.55 -7.46 0.94
C SER A 100 -7.16 -6.10 0.65
N ILE A 101 -8.43 -6.10 0.25
CA ILE A 101 -9.22 -4.89 0.00
C ILE A 101 -10.22 -4.76 1.15
N GLY A 102 -10.42 -3.55 1.65
CA GLY A 102 -11.33 -3.25 2.75
C GLY A 102 -10.97 -3.99 4.03
N ARG A 103 -9.68 -4.10 4.35
CA ARG A 103 -9.21 -4.80 5.56
C ARG A 103 -9.74 -4.15 6.83
N TRP A 104 -9.83 -2.83 6.79
CA TRP A 104 -10.54 -1.98 7.75
C TRP A 104 -11.25 -0.86 6.97
N PRO A 105 -12.18 -0.11 7.59
CA PRO A 105 -12.81 1.03 6.93
C PRO A 105 -11.77 2.01 6.36
N GLY A 106 -11.79 2.19 5.04
CA GLY A 106 -10.86 3.07 4.32
C GLY A 106 -9.42 2.55 4.23
N ILE A 107 -9.15 1.26 4.52
CA ILE A 107 -7.80 0.70 4.46
C ILE A 107 -7.76 -0.55 3.59
N ASP A 108 -7.09 -0.46 2.44
CA ASP A 108 -6.59 -1.63 1.74
C ASP A 108 -5.17 -1.98 2.21
N VAL A 109 -4.81 -3.26 2.09
CA VAL A 109 -3.46 -3.75 2.33
C VAL A 109 -2.88 -4.20 0.99
N ARG A 110 -1.82 -3.54 0.54
CA ARG A 110 -1.05 -3.93 -0.64
C ARG A 110 0.24 -4.58 -0.17
N ALA A 111 0.39 -5.88 -0.40
CA ALA A 111 1.46 -6.67 0.21
C ALA A 111 2.03 -7.72 -0.76
N PRO A 112 3.16 -8.39 -0.43
CA PRO A 112 3.78 -9.38 -1.31
C PRO A 112 2.85 -10.56 -1.66
N GLY A 113 1.93 -10.91 -0.76
CA GLY A 113 0.92 -11.95 -0.95
C GLY A 113 1.49 -13.34 -1.26
N HIS A 114 0.60 -14.30 -1.56
CA HIS A 114 0.99 -15.67 -1.91
C HIS A 114 1.44 -15.84 -3.38
N ARG A 115 0.97 -14.97 -4.28
CA ARG A 115 1.26 -15.03 -5.73
C ARG A 115 1.96 -13.77 -6.22
N LEU A 116 1.35 -12.99 -7.11
CA LEU A 116 1.96 -11.78 -7.67
C LEU A 116 2.00 -10.61 -6.67
N GLY A 117 1.22 -10.68 -5.60
CA GLY A 117 1.07 -9.61 -4.62
C GLY A 117 0.21 -8.46 -5.13
N GLY A 118 0.07 -7.44 -4.28
CA GLY A 118 -0.51 -6.16 -4.65
C GLY A 118 0.53 -5.17 -5.18
N TYR A 119 0.07 -3.99 -5.54
CA TYR A 119 0.90 -2.85 -5.85
C TYR A 119 0.28 -1.57 -5.29
N LEU A 120 1.10 -0.52 -5.14
CA LEU A 120 0.67 0.83 -4.84
C LEU A 120 0.98 1.75 -6.03
N VAL A 121 0.21 2.82 -6.17
CA VAL A 121 0.62 3.95 -7.00
C VAL A 121 1.76 4.68 -6.26
N GLY A 122 2.89 4.85 -6.95
CA GLY A 122 4.12 5.41 -6.42
C GLY A 122 4.20 6.94 -6.54
N PRO A 123 5.13 7.58 -5.81
CA PRO A 123 5.35 9.01 -5.89
C PRO A 123 5.79 9.42 -7.31
N GLY A 124 5.43 10.63 -7.74
CA GLY A 124 5.63 11.13 -9.11
C GLY A 124 4.48 10.82 -10.07
N SER A 125 3.57 9.92 -9.67
CA SER A 125 2.33 9.68 -10.41
C SER A 125 1.34 10.85 -10.28
N VAL A 126 0.48 11.04 -11.27
CA VAL A 126 -0.62 12.01 -11.24
C VAL A 126 -1.93 11.29 -11.55
N VAL A 127 -2.95 11.50 -10.72
CA VAL A 127 -4.31 10.98 -10.94
C VAL A 127 -5.30 12.10 -10.65
N ASP A 128 -6.29 12.26 -11.52
CA ASP A 128 -7.27 13.36 -11.45
C ASP A 128 -6.63 14.75 -11.31
N GLY A 129 -5.48 14.95 -11.98
CA GLY A 129 -4.70 16.20 -11.92
C GLY A 129 -3.95 16.43 -10.59
N ARG A 130 -4.00 15.47 -9.66
CA ARG A 130 -3.38 15.58 -8.33
C ARG A 130 -2.21 14.60 -8.18
N PRO A 131 -1.06 15.05 -7.65
CA PRO A 131 0.14 14.24 -7.60
C PRO A 131 0.15 13.30 -6.39
N TYR A 132 0.76 12.13 -6.57
CA TYR A 132 1.26 11.30 -5.49
C TYR A 132 2.63 11.84 -5.07
N THR A 133 2.77 12.30 -3.83
CA THR A 133 4.00 12.97 -3.36
C THR A 133 4.54 12.31 -2.10
N ILE A 134 5.86 12.30 -1.93
CA ILE A 134 6.46 11.85 -0.66
C ILE A 134 6.15 12.92 0.39
N SER A 135 5.28 12.60 1.35
CA SER A 135 4.91 13.50 2.44
C SER A 135 5.77 13.31 3.69
N ARG A 136 6.39 12.12 3.82
CA ARG A 136 7.42 11.83 4.82
C ARG A 136 8.55 11.04 4.17
N ASP A 137 9.69 11.70 3.98
CA ASP A 137 10.89 11.08 3.44
C ASP A 137 11.71 10.46 4.57
N LEU A 138 11.35 9.22 4.91
CA LEU A 138 12.00 8.42 5.94
C LEU A 138 12.37 7.06 5.37
N PRO A 139 13.38 6.36 5.93
CA PRO A 139 13.62 4.97 5.61
C PRO A 139 12.34 4.13 5.79
N ILE A 140 12.12 3.16 4.89
CA ILE A 140 11.02 2.21 5.02
C ILE A 140 11.26 1.36 6.28
N ALA A 141 10.45 1.57 7.31
CA ALA A 141 10.56 0.89 8.60
C ALA A 141 10.06 -0.57 8.52
N PRO A 142 10.48 -1.45 9.45
CA PRO A 142 9.88 -2.78 9.60
C PRO A 142 8.37 -2.70 9.85
N LEU A 143 7.60 -3.66 9.33
CA LEU A 143 6.17 -3.77 9.66
C LEU A 143 6.00 -3.98 11.18
N PRO A 144 5.25 -3.12 11.88
CA PRO A 144 5.03 -3.29 13.32
C PRO A 144 4.44 -4.67 13.64
N HIS A 145 4.97 -5.34 14.66
CA HIS A 145 4.61 -6.72 14.99
C HIS A 145 3.11 -6.87 15.29
N TRP A 146 2.48 -5.90 15.95
CA TRP A 146 1.04 -5.90 16.23
C TRP A 146 0.21 -5.88 14.95
N LEU A 147 0.69 -5.16 13.93
CA LEU A 147 0.03 -5.06 12.63
C LEU A 147 0.28 -6.34 11.83
N ALA A 148 1.51 -6.86 11.82
CA ALA A 148 1.84 -8.15 11.22
C ALA A 148 0.92 -9.26 11.74
N ALA A 149 0.78 -9.39 13.07
CA ALA A 149 -0.08 -10.39 13.69
C ALA A 149 -1.55 -10.27 13.23
N ARG A 150 -2.08 -9.05 13.10
CA ARG A 150 -3.44 -8.82 12.60
C ARG A 150 -3.58 -9.16 11.12
N LEU A 151 -2.56 -8.90 10.31
CA LEU A 151 -2.59 -9.12 8.87
C LEU A 151 -2.39 -10.58 8.48
N THR A 152 -1.68 -11.36 9.30
CA THR A 152 -1.29 -12.75 9.00
C THR A 152 -2.11 -13.76 9.79
N GLY A 153 -2.85 -13.32 10.80
CA GLY A 153 -3.79 -14.18 11.54
C GLY A 153 -4.93 -14.62 10.63
N SER A 154 -5.17 -15.93 10.54
CA SER A 154 -6.32 -16.52 9.87
C SER A 154 -7.62 -15.91 10.42
N HIS A 155 -8.42 -15.28 9.56
CA HIS A 155 -9.79 -14.94 9.91
C HIS A 155 -10.61 -16.22 10.04
N HIS A 156 -10.72 -16.76 11.25
CA HIS A 156 -11.95 -17.44 11.64
C HIS A 156 -12.96 -16.35 11.99
N ILE A 157 -13.77 -15.94 11.01
CA ILE A 157 -15.05 -15.31 11.32
C ILE A 157 -15.96 -16.46 11.75
N THR A 158 -15.95 -16.78 13.05
CA THR A 158 -17.09 -17.46 13.64
C THR A 158 -18.17 -16.40 13.75
N ALA A 159 -19.14 -16.41 12.83
CA ALA A 159 -20.39 -15.70 13.05
C ALA A 159 -20.96 -16.22 14.37
N VAL A 160 -20.93 -15.37 15.40
CA VAL A 160 -21.63 -15.65 16.65
C VAL A 160 -23.11 -15.55 16.34
N VAL A 161 -23.75 -16.71 16.29
CA VAL A 161 -25.20 -16.86 16.39
C VAL A 161 -25.60 -16.37 17.77
N THR A 162 -26.62 -15.52 17.83
CA THR A 162 -27.39 -15.29 19.06
C THR A 162 -28.74 -14.65 18.72
N PRO A 163 -29.77 -14.89 19.55
CA PRO A 163 -30.34 -16.17 19.97
C PRO A 163 -31.58 -16.55 19.15
#